data_AF-A0A8J6QMC3-F1
#
_entry.id   AF-A0A8J6QMC3-F1
#
_cell.length_a   1.000
_cell.length_b   1.000
_cell.length_c   1.000
_cell.angle_alpha   90.00
_cell.angle_beta   90.00
_cell.angle_gamma   90.00
#
_symmetry.space_group_name_H-M   'P 1'
#
loop_
_entity.id
_entity.type
_entity.pdbx_description
1 polymer ?
#
loop_
_entity_poly.entity_id
_entity_poly.type
_entity_poly.pdbx_seq_one_letter_code
_entity_poly.pdbx_strand_id
1 'polypeptide(L)'
;MVLTLGLVACSGDSHLEIAAENTRTITHYAQFRDPQQNRVVIFVFDEETSAIEIKQHAQGLAPADGRLLAAYYFPAGGVSVPPTRLSRAGGIIRAHDLMYDDPEIGPWHYVFLHPFAGEPRFTDCLKAPEDVLCRQQ
;
A
#
# COMPACT_ATOMS: atom_id res chain seq x y z
N MET A 1 58.45 6.15 -16.39
CA MET A 1 57.41 6.78 -15.56
C MET A 1 56.10 6.11 -15.90
N VAL A 2 55.64 5.21 -15.04
CA VAL A 2 54.40 4.44 -15.21
C VAL A 2 53.31 5.16 -14.44
N LEU A 3 52.21 5.52 -15.10
CA LEU A 3 50.96 5.86 -14.43
C LEU A 3 49.80 5.34 -15.27
N THR A 4 49.39 4.12 -14.95
CA THR A 4 48.14 3.50 -15.38
C THR A 4 47.04 4.07 -14.49
N LEU A 5 46.10 4.83 -15.05
CA LEU A 5 44.84 5.17 -14.40
C LEU A 5 43.73 4.42 -15.13
N GLY A 6 43.38 3.27 -14.60
CA GLY A 6 42.05 2.71 -14.80
C GLY A 6 41.10 3.37 -13.80
N LEU A 7 39.87 3.63 -14.23
CA LEU A 7 38.70 3.58 -13.35
C LEU A 7 37.49 3.22 -14.22
N VAL A 8 36.93 2.07 -13.85
CA VAL A 8 35.74 1.43 -14.38
C VAL A 8 34.53 2.30 -14.07
N ALA A 9 33.79 2.72 -15.09
CA ALA A 9 32.47 3.31 -14.94
C ALA A 9 31.42 2.18 -14.95
N CYS A 10 31.21 1.54 -13.81
CA CYS A 10 29.97 0.78 -13.56
C CYS A 10 28.97 1.75 -12.94
N SER A 11 28.00 2.22 -13.72
CA SER A 11 26.89 3.03 -13.20
C SER A 11 25.61 2.50 -13.82
N GLY A 12 24.90 1.68 -13.05
CA GLY A 12 23.65 1.09 -13.51
C GLY A 12 23.08 0.02 -12.59
N ASP A 13 23.44 -0.02 -11.30
CA ASP A 13 22.64 -0.76 -10.34
C ASP A 13 21.44 0.12 -9.97
N SER A 14 20.34 -0.10 -10.69
CA SER A 14 19.03 0.34 -10.25
C SER A 14 18.76 -0.43 -8.96
N HIS A 15 19.04 0.19 -7.82
CA HIS A 15 18.61 -0.27 -6.52
C HIS A 15 17.09 -0.46 -6.56
N LEU A 16 16.67 -1.70 -6.80
CA LEU A 16 15.39 -2.21 -6.35
C LEU A 16 15.46 -2.17 -4.82
N GLU A 17 15.07 -1.03 -4.26
CA GLU A 17 14.78 -0.90 -2.85
C GLU A 17 13.48 -1.67 -2.59
N ILE A 18 13.62 -2.99 -2.44
CA ILE A 18 12.60 -3.81 -1.81
C ILE A 18 12.67 -3.45 -0.33
N ALA A 19 12.01 -2.35 0.05
CA ALA A 19 11.65 -2.12 1.44
C ALA A 19 10.69 -3.23 1.84
N ALA A 20 11.25 -4.34 2.33
CA ALA A 20 10.51 -5.32 3.09
C ALA A 20 10.14 -4.66 4.42
N GLU A 21 9.09 -3.83 4.41
CA GLU A 21 8.42 -3.28 5.59
C GLU A 21 7.64 -4.39 6.32
N ASN A 22 8.31 -5.50 6.66
CA ASN A 22 7.75 -6.48 7.57
C ASN A 22 7.96 -5.97 8.99
N THR A 23 6.99 -5.22 9.51
CA THR A 23 6.76 -5.31 10.96
C THR A 23 6.39 -6.76 11.24
N ARG A 24 6.77 -7.31 12.41
CA ARG A 24 6.54 -8.75 12.68
C ARG A 24 5.07 -9.16 12.57
N THR A 25 4.16 -8.21 12.67
CA THR A 25 2.71 -8.43 12.77
C THR A 25 1.90 -7.77 11.65
N ILE A 26 2.53 -6.99 10.75
CA ILE A 26 1.88 -6.43 9.55
C ILE A 26 2.65 -6.92 8.33
N THR A 27 1.98 -7.70 7.50
CA THR A 27 2.53 -8.33 6.30
C THR A 27 1.96 -7.68 5.05
N HIS A 28 2.83 -7.32 4.10
CA HIS A 28 2.41 -6.88 2.78
C HIS A 28 1.79 -8.04 1.98
N TYR A 29 0.55 -7.88 1.52
CA TYR A 29 -0.21 -8.94 0.85
C TYR A 29 -0.20 -8.80 -0.68
N ALA A 30 -0.57 -7.62 -1.18
CA ALA A 30 -0.65 -7.34 -2.60
C ALA A 30 -0.54 -5.84 -2.86
N GLN A 31 -0.14 -5.47 -4.09
CA GLN A 31 -0.16 -4.08 -4.52
C GLN A 31 -0.46 -3.95 -6.01
N PHE A 32 -1.03 -2.80 -6.35
CA PHE A 32 -0.98 -2.21 -7.69
C PHE A 32 -0.12 -0.95 -7.64
N ARG A 33 0.78 -0.79 -8.61
CA ARG A 33 1.58 0.42 -8.80
C ARG A 33 1.55 0.81 -10.26
N ASP A 34 1.23 2.07 -10.54
CA ASP A 34 1.24 2.58 -11.91
C ASP A 34 2.60 3.23 -12.29
N PRO A 35 2.83 3.54 -13.57
CA PRO A 35 4.07 4.20 -14.01
C PRO A 35 4.30 5.58 -13.38
N GLN A 36 3.23 6.27 -12.95
CA GLN A 36 3.32 7.55 -12.25
C GLN A 36 3.61 7.39 -10.75
N GLN A 37 3.79 6.14 -10.29
CA GLN A 37 4.12 5.82 -8.91
C GLN A 37 2.97 5.94 -7.92
N ASN A 38 1.72 6.03 -8.41
CA ASN A 38 0.55 5.86 -7.55
C ASN A 38 0.42 4.41 -7.10
N ARG A 39 -0.10 4.19 -5.90
CA ARG A 39 -0.12 2.87 -5.24
C ARG A 39 -1.47 2.57 -4.61
N VAL A 40 -1.94 1.34 -4.81
CA VAL A 40 -2.96 0.69 -3.97
C VAL A 40 -2.30 -0.51 -3.35
N VAL A 41 -2.29 -0.59 -2.02
CA VAL A 41 -1.55 -1.60 -1.27
C VAL A 41 -2.49 -2.27 -0.28
N ILE A 42 -2.36 -3.59 -0.15
CA ILE A 42 -3.09 -4.40 0.82
C ILE A 42 -2.08 -4.95 1.82
N PHE A 43 -2.41 -4.79 3.09
CA PHE A 43 -1.70 -5.36 4.21
C PHE A 43 -2.61 -6.29 5.00
N VAL A 44 -2.01 -7.33 5.59
CA VAL A 44 -2.63 -8.20 6.58
C VAL A 44 -1.98 -7.92 7.92
N PHE A 45 -2.76 -7.84 8.99
CA PHE A 45 -2.23 -7.69 10.34
C PHE A 45 -2.72 -8.79 11.28
N ASP A 46 -1.89 -9.17 12.25
CA ASP A 46 -2.25 -10.14 13.29
C ASP A 46 -3.15 -9.49 14.36
N GLU A 47 -4.00 -10.28 15.02
CA GLU A 47 -4.99 -9.79 16.00
C GLU A 47 -4.36 -9.02 17.18
N GLU A 48 -3.10 -9.27 17.50
CA GLU A 48 -2.36 -8.57 18.57
C GLU A 48 -1.90 -7.16 18.15
N THR A 49 -1.96 -6.82 16.86
CA THR A 49 -1.51 -5.53 16.34
C THR A 49 -2.46 -4.42 16.75
N SER A 50 -1.95 -3.41 17.44
CA SER A 50 -2.74 -2.28 17.89
C SER A 50 -3.07 -1.31 16.75
N ALA A 51 -4.17 -0.57 16.90
CA ALA A 51 -4.54 0.50 15.96
C ALA A 51 -3.44 1.58 15.83
N ILE A 52 -2.67 1.82 16.89
CA ILE A 52 -1.57 2.79 16.90
C ILE A 52 -0.43 2.30 16.00
N GLU A 53 -0.05 1.03 16.09
CA GLU A 53 0.99 0.44 15.23
C GLU A 53 0.57 0.45 13.76
N ILE A 54 -0.68 0.10 13.46
CA ILE A 54 -1.21 0.15 12.10
C ILE A 54 -1.18 1.57 11.54
N LYS A 55 -1.58 2.56 12.35
CA LYS A 55 -1.53 3.97 11.95
C LYS A 55 -0.10 4.44 11.72
N GLN A 56 0.83 4.11 12.60
CA GLN A 56 2.24 4.48 12.47
C GLN A 56 2.85 3.85 11.21
N HIS A 57 2.58 2.57 10.98
CA HIS A 57 2.99 1.88 9.77
C HIS A 57 2.43 2.57 8.52
N ALA A 58 1.12 2.87 8.48
CA ALA A 58 0.49 3.53 7.35
C ALA A 58 1.09 4.92 7.06
N GLN A 59 1.38 5.70 8.10
CA GLN A 59 2.03 7.00 7.99
C GLN A 59 3.50 6.89 7.54
N GLY A 60 4.13 5.74 7.77
CA GLY A 60 5.51 5.45 7.37
C GLY A 60 5.69 5.08 5.90
N LEU A 61 4.61 4.74 5.17
CA LEU A 61 4.66 4.23 3.78
C LEU A 61 5.23 5.20 2.71
N ALA A 62 5.67 6.39 3.12
CA ALA A 62 6.31 7.44 2.30
C ALA A 62 5.63 7.64 0.93
N PRO A 63 4.45 8.28 0.87
CA PRO A 63 3.86 8.63 -0.43
C PRO A 63 4.81 9.55 -1.20
N ALA A 64 4.96 9.30 -2.50
CA ALA A 64 5.65 10.24 -3.37
C ALA A 64 4.82 11.53 -3.52
N ASP A 65 5.48 12.68 -3.55
CA ASP A 65 4.80 13.98 -3.62
C ASP A 65 3.79 14.05 -4.78
N GLY A 66 2.54 14.42 -4.46
CA GLY A 66 1.46 14.55 -5.43
C GLY A 66 1.00 13.21 -6.04
N ARG A 67 1.29 12.08 -5.39
CA ARG A 67 0.86 10.73 -5.81
C ARG A 67 -0.15 10.15 -4.85
N LEU A 68 -1.11 9.43 -5.42
CA LEU A 68 -2.08 8.68 -4.65
C LEU A 68 -1.42 7.46 -3.99
N LEU A 69 -1.66 7.30 -2.69
CA LEU A 69 -1.37 6.08 -1.95
C LEU A 69 -2.61 5.68 -1.16
N ALA A 70 -3.21 4.54 -1.51
CA ALA A 70 -4.23 3.90 -0.70
C ALA A 70 -3.65 2.63 -0.07
N ALA A 71 -3.77 2.49 1.25
CA ALA A 71 -3.37 1.30 1.98
C ALA A 71 -4.56 0.74 2.76
N TYR A 72 -4.88 -0.53 2.51
CA TYR A 72 -6.01 -1.23 3.13
C TYR A 72 -5.48 -2.33 4.05
N TYR A 73 -6.04 -2.40 5.26
CA TYR A 73 -5.57 -3.30 6.31
C TYR A 73 -6.67 -4.29 6.68
N PHE A 74 -6.37 -5.57 6.50
CA PHE A 74 -7.26 -6.67 6.81
C PHE A 74 -6.71 -7.46 8.00
N PRO A 75 -7.57 -7.96 8.90
CA PRO A 75 -7.13 -8.90 9.92
C PRO A 75 -6.66 -10.20 9.27
N ALA A 76 -5.75 -10.91 9.92
CA ALA A 76 -5.31 -12.25 9.52
C ALA A 76 -6.53 -13.17 9.28
N GLY A 77 -6.54 -13.87 8.14
CA GLY A 77 -7.67 -14.71 7.72
C GLY A 77 -8.87 -13.95 7.13
N GLY A 78 -8.90 -12.62 7.18
CA GLY A 78 -9.96 -11.78 6.60
C GLY A 78 -9.71 -11.32 5.17
N VAL A 79 -8.53 -11.58 4.59
CA VAL A 79 -8.23 -11.20 3.21
C VAL A 79 -8.88 -12.18 2.24
N SER A 80 -9.81 -11.68 1.43
CA SER A 80 -10.42 -12.41 0.33
C SER A 80 -10.10 -11.79 -1.04
N VAL A 81 -8.96 -11.11 -1.18
CA VAL A 81 -8.54 -10.50 -2.45
C VAL A 81 -7.58 -11.44 -3.17
N PRO A 82 -7.91 -12.00 -4.35
CA PRO A 82 -6.89 -12.70 -5.14
C PRO A 82 -5.78 -11.71 -5.53
N PRO A 83 -4.49 -11.99 -5.26
CA PRO A 83 -3.39 -11.04 -5.56
C PRO A 83 -3.33 -10.61 -7.04
N THR A 84 -3.84 -11.47 -7.94
CA THR A 84 -3.91 -11.22 -9.38
C THR A 84 -5.02 -10.27 -9.81
N ARG A 85 -6.00 -9.96 -8.95
CA ARG A 85 -7.10 -9.03 -9.27
C ARG A 85 -6.58 -7.59 -9.37
N LEU A 86 -5.82 -7.14 -8.37
CA LEU A 86 -5.26 -5.78 -8.35
C LEU A 86 -4.32 -5.52 -9.52
N SER A 87 -3.45 -6.48 -9.86
CA SER A 87 -2.50 -6.32 -10.97
C SER A 87 -3.17 -6.22 -12.35
N ARG A 88 -4.43 -6.62 -12.49
CA ARG A 88 -5.20 -6.56 -13.74
C ARG A 88 -6.09 -5.33 -13.87
N ALA A 89 -6.08 -4.42 -12.89
CA ALA A 89 -6.95 -3.25 -12.87
C ALA A 89 -6.75 -2.29 -14.07
N GLY A 90 -5.58 -2.33 -14.72
CA GLY A 90 -5.28 -1.52 -15.91
C GLY A 90 -5.05 -0.02 -15.63
N GLY A 91 -5.26 0.44 -14.39
CA GLY A 91 -5.02 1.83 -13.98
C GLY A 91 -5.30 2.06 -12.49
N ILE A 92 -4.75 3.15 -11.93
CA ILE A 92 -4.83 3.43 -10.49
C ILE A 92 -6.26 3.66 -10.00
N ILE A 93 -7.06 4.41 -10.76
CA ILE A 93 -8.45 4.69 -10.41
C ILE A 93 -9.23 3.38 -10.36
N ARG A 94 -9.10 2.53 -11.38
CA ARG A 94 -9.75 1.23 -11.39
C ARG A 94 -9.25 0.31 -10.28
N ALA A 95 -7.96 0.35 -9.94
CA ALA A 95 -7.42 -0.44 -8.84
C ALA A 95 -8.01 -0.02 -7.49
N HIS A 96 -8.21 1.29 -7.30
CA HIS A 96 -8.88 1.83 -6.12
C HIS A 96 -10.37 1.45 -6.10
N ASP A 97 -11.08 1.66 -7.20
CA ASP A 97 -12.51 1.35 -7.32
C ASP A 97 -12.80 -0.15 -7.07
N LEU A 98 -11.94 -1.04 -7.58
CA LEU A 98 -12.07 -2.49 -7.35
C LEU A 98 -12.14 -2.86 -5.87
N MET A 99 -11.45 -2.13 -4.99
CA MET A 99 -11.51 -2.39 -3.55
C MET A 99 -12.93 -2.23 -3.01
N TYR A 100 -13.70 -1.28 -3.54
CA TYR A 100 -15.07 -1.01 -3.11
C TYR A 100 -16.09 -1.85 -3.89
N ASP A 101 -15.89 -2.00 -5.20
CA ASP A 101 -16.89 -2.57 -6.11
C ASP A 101 -16.88 -4.10 -6.18
N ASP A 102 -15.73 -4.75 -5.93
CA ASP A 102 -15.60 -6.19 -6.15
C ASP A 102 -16.21 -6.97 -4.98
N PRO A 103 -17.31 -7.73 -5.17
CA PRO A 103 -17.98 -8.47 -4.09
C PRO A 103 -17.10 -9.60 -3.51
N GLU A 104 -16.05 -10.01 -4.21
CA GLU A 104 -15.09 -10.99 -3.68
C GLU A 104 -14.16 -10.38 -2.63
N ILE A 105 -13.97 -9.06 -2.64
CA ILE A 105 -13.14 -8.36 -1.67
C ILE A 105 -13.96 -8.13 -0.40
N GLY A 106 -13.47 -8.63 0.73
CA GLY A 106 -14.10 -8.41 2.03
C GLY A 106 -13.94 -6.96 2.52
N PRO A 107 -14.64 -6.58 3.59
CA PRO A 107 -14.40 -5.29 4.24
C PRO A 107 -13.01 -5.27 4.92
N TRP A 108 -12.30 -4.15 4.79
CA TRP A 108 -11.09 -3.89 5.57
C TRP A 108 -11.42 -3.31 6.94
N HIS A 109 -10.50 -3.48 7.89
CA HIS A 109 -10.64 -2.90 9.23
C HIS A 109 -10.12 -1.46 9.24
N TYR A 110 -8.93 -1.22 8.67
CA TYR A 110 -8.35 0.12 8.59
C TYR A 110 -8.04 0.50 7.15
N VAL A 111 -8.05 1.81 6.90
CA VAL A 111 -7.69 2.39 5.62
C VAL A 111 -6.88 3.64 5.84
N PHE A 112 -5.84 3.79 5.03
CA PHE A 112 -5.08 5.01 4.89
C PHE A 112 -5.15 5.49 3.45
N LEU A 113 -5.45 6.77 3.26
CA LEU A 113 -5.45 7.41 1.95
C LEU A 113 -4.62 8.67 2.01
N HIS A 114 -3.57 8.73 1.19
CA HIS A 114 -2.93 9.95 0.76
C HIS A 114 -3.48 10.30 -0.64
N PRO A 115 -4.38 11.30 -0.75
CA PRO A 115 -4.97 11.66 -2.03
C PRO A 115 -3.96 12.42 -2.92
N PHE A 116 -4.29 12.64 -4.19
CA PHE A 116 -3.49 13.50 -5.09
C PHE A 116 -3.35 14.94 -4.57
N ALA A 117 -4.36 15.42 -3.83
CA ALA A 117 -4.40 16.73 -3.22
C ALA A 117 -5.17 16.68 -1.90
N GLY A 118 -4.67 17.42 -0.91
CA GLY A 118 -5.23 17.44 0.45
C GLY A 118 -4.42 16.59 1.43
N GLU A 119 -4.91 16.54 2.66
CA GLU A 119 -4.21 15.87 3.76
C GLU A 119 -4.45 14.35 3.75
N PRO A 120 -3.42 13.54 4.09
CA PRO A 120 -3.62 12.12 4.30
C PRO A 120 -4.59 11.84 5.45
N ARG A 121 -5.40 10.78 5.29
CA ARG A 121 -6.41 10.36 6.26
C ARG A 121 -6.19 8.90 6.64
N PHE A 122 -6.45 8.59 7.91
CA PHE A 122 -6.46 7.24 8.46
C PHE A 122 -7.80 7.02 9.16
N THR A 123 -8.51 5.95 8.80
CA THR A 123 -9.83 5.63 9.35
C THR A 123 -9.88 4.19 9.86
N ASP A 124 -10.53 4.01 11.00
CA ASP A 124 -10.95 2.72 11.57
C ASP A 124 -12.40 2.46 11.15
N CYS A 125 -12.59 1.53 10.22
CA CYS A 125 -13.88 1.24 9.61
C CYS A 125 -14.83 0.44 10.50
N LEU A 126 -14.34 -0.14 11.60
CA LEU A 126 -15.23 -0.73 12.60
C LEU A 126 -15.81 0.33 13.53
N LYS A 127 -15.09 1.43 13.76
CA LYS A 127 -15.56 2.54 14.59
C LYS A 127 -16.33 3.62 13.83
N ALA A 128 -16.03 3.81 12.56
CA ALA A 128 -16.68 4.78 11.68
C ALA A 128 -17.10 4.12 10.35
N PRO A 129 -18.06 3.17 10.38
CA PRO A 129 -18.46 2.42 9.19
C PRO A 129 -19.05 3.31 8.09
N GLU A 130 -19.61 4.47 8.44
CA GLU A 130 -20.15 5.45 7.51
C GLU A 130 -19.11 6.37 6.86
N ASP A 131 -17.82 6.27 7.22
CA ASP A 131 -16.77 7.03 6.54
C ASP A 131 -16.68 6.61 5.06
N VAL A 132 -16.52 7.59 4.18
CA VAL A 132 -16.40 7.39 2.73
C VAL A 132 -15.22 6.49 2.35
N LEU A 133 -14.19 6.39 3.19
CA LEU A 133 -13.05 5.50 2.97
C LEU A 133 -13.34 4.05 3.36
N CYS A 134 -14.48 3.79 4.01
CA CYS A 134 -14.88 2.47 4.44
C CYS A 134 -15.84 1.84 3.43
N ARG A 135 -15.71 0.52 3.29
CA ARG A 135 -16.60 -0.24 2.43
C ARG A 135 -17.98 -0.32 3.08
N GLN A 136 -18.96 0.27 2.42
CA GLN A 136 -20.37 0.14 2.79
C GLN A 136 -20.82 -1.30 2.50
N GLN A 137 -21.48 -1.93 3.47
CA GLN A 137 -22.03 -3.30 3.33
C GLN A 137 -23.34 -3.31 2.57
#